data_AF-A0A3D4SX66-F1
#
_entry.id   AF-A0A3D4SX66-F1
#
_cell.length_a   1.000
_cell.length_b   1.000
_cell.length_c   1.000
_cell.angle_alpha   90.00
_cell.angle_beta   90.00
_cell.angle_gamma   90.00
#
_symmetry.space_group_name_H-M   'P 1'
#
loop_
_entity.id
_entity.type
_entity.pdbx_description
1 polymer ?
#
loop_
_entity_poly.entity_id
_entity_poly.type
_entity_poly.pdbx_seq_one_letter_code
_entity_poly.pdbx_strand_id
1 'polypeptide(L)'
;MPLTPADVHNVAFSKPPIGKRGYNEDEVDQFLDLVEDTLAELQDENTELREQGAGSAAPAAAAAAAGSTGSADSVDRAELDKTKAALKDAEKAASDAKARVADLEKELAEAKKATSAAEARATAAEKSAAEARKSGAAASSDAAAASAQPQAAAAAAPVTGPDGTATPETHMQAARVLSLAQEMADRLTGDAKDQSQAMLSDARSEADRIVKDANSSAEATLADAKKRSETQLAEAKSSSEKQLAEAKQSSEKMVADAKQKSATLIADATAQSEAQVRQAQEKADALEKDAERKHTEIMSTIKKQQTALEGRIDELRTYEREYRTRLKTFLESQLDELNSRNTAAPQGNVDFDDK
;
A
#
# COMPACT_ATOMS: atom_id res chain seq x y z
N MET A 1 -1.47 16.46 33.33
CA MET A 1 -0.23 16.52 32.52
C MET A 1 -0.28 15.33 31.57
N PRO A 2 -0.19 15.53 30.24
CA PRO A 2 -0.13 14.40 29.31
C PRO A 2 1.19 13.65 29.51
N LEU A 3 1.19 12.33 29.29
CA LEU A 3 2.44 11.56 29.23
C LEU A 3 3.31 12.10 28.09
N THR A 4 4.62 12.17 28.32
CA THR A 4 5.61 12.48 27.28
C THR A 4 6.28 11.21 26.76
N PRO A 5 6.82 11.20 25.53
CA PRO A 5 7.63 10.09 25.02
C PRO A 5 8.78 9.73 25.98
N ALA A 6 9.40 10.74 26.59
CA ALA A 6 10.44 10.54 27.61
C ALA A 6 9.91 9.85 28.89
N ASP A 7 8.64 10.01 29.25
CA ASP A 7 8.04 9.30 30.39
C ASP A 7 7.78 7.83 30.07
N VAL A 8 7.49 7.50 28.82
CA VAL A 8 7.31 6.11 28.33
C VAL A 8 8.65 5.40 28.28
N HIS A 9 9.68 6.07 27.75
CA HIS A 9 11.04 5.54 27.68
C HIS A 9 11.67 5.23 29.06
N ASN A 10 11.33 6.04 30.07
CA ASN A 10 11.87 5.89 31.43
C ASN A 10 11.00 5.03 32.36
N VAL A 11 9.95 4.39 31.84
CA VAL A 11 9.05 3.59 32.68
C VAL A 11 9.73 2.26 33.08
N ALA A 12 9.75 1.96 34.38
CA ALA A 12 10.30 0.71 34.88
C ALA A 12 9.20 -0.14 35.52
N PHE A 13 8.94 -1.32 34.97
CA PHE A 13 7.99 -2.26 35.54
C PHE A 13 8.67 -3.17 36.59
N SER A 14 8.03 -3.33 37.74
CA SER A 14 8.49 -4.26 38.79
C SER A 14 8.33 -5.71 38.33
N LYS A 15 9.35 -6.55 38.59
CA LYS A 15 9.28 -7.99 38.31
C LYS A 15 8.07 -8.63 39.03
N PRO A 16 7.36 -9.57 38.40
CA PRO A 16 6.25 -10.27 39.03
C PRO A 16 6.67 -10.92 40.36
N PRO A 17 5.82 -10.89 41.40
CA PRO A 17 6.07 -11.60 42.65
C PRO A 17 6.31 -13.09 42.38
N ILE A 18 7.26 -13.69 43.11
CA ILE A 18 7.69 -15.08 42.93
C ILE A 18 6.46 -16.01 42.85
N GLY A 19 6.34 -16.74 41.74
CA GLY A 19 5.24 -17.69 41.48
C GLY A 19 4.09 -17.16 40.61
N LYS A 20 4.11 -15.89 40.19
CA LYS A 20 3.15 -15.33 39.21
C LYS A 20 3.82 -15.14 37.86
N ARG A 21 3.09 -15.44 36.78
CA ARG A 21 3.55 -15.19 35.40
C ARG A 21 3.40 -13.70 35.08
N GLY A 22 4.44 -13.10 34.52
CA GLY A 22 4.43 -11.74 33.97
C GLY A 22 4.31 -11.75 32.45
N TYR A 23 4.23 -10.54 31.89
CA TYR A 23 4.43 -10.32 30.46
C TYR A 23 5.89 -10.57 30.07
N ASN A 24 6.10 -10.92 28.80
CA ASN A 24 7.44 -11.10 28.25
C ASN A 24 8.12 -9.72 28.14
N GLU A 25 9.32 -9.57 28.71
CA GLU A 25 10.04 -8.28 28.73
C GLU A 25 10.28 -7.79 27.29
N ASP A 26 10.68 -8.67 26.37
CA ASP A 26 10.97 -8.33 24.97
C ASP A 26 9.71 -7.81 24.21
N GLU A 27 8.54 -8.40 24.47
CA GLU A 27 7.28 -7.99 23.83
C GLU A 27 6.76 -6.67 24.41
N VAL A 28 7.02 -6.43 25.69
CA VAL A 28 6.68 -5.17 26.36
C VAL A 28 7.59 -4.06 25.86
N ASP A 29 8.90 -4.29 25.74
CA ASP A 29 9.85 -3.31 25.23
C ASP A 29 9.53 -2.93 23.77
N GLN A 30 9.24 -3.91 22.90
CA GLN A 30 8.83 -3.64 21.52
C GLN A 30 7.50 -2.86 21.43
N PHE A 31 6.57 -3.11 22.36
CA PHE A 31 5.33 -2.34 22.43
C PHE A 31 5.56 -0.92 22.95
N LEU A 32 6.48 -0.72 23.90
CA LEU A 32 6.85 0.60 24.39
C LEU A 32 7.54 1.43 23.31
N ASP A 33 8.41 0.84 22.47
CA ASP A 33 9.02 1.52 21.31
C ASP A 33 7.94 2.06 20.37
N LEU A 34 6.94 1.23 20.03
CA LEU A 34 5.82 1.65 19.18
C LEU A 34 4.97 2.76 19.81
N VAL A 35 4.75 2.68 21.13
CA VAL A 35 4.02 3.72 21.87
C VAL A 35 4.83 5.01 21.95
N GLU A 36 6.15 4.95 22.08
CA GLU A 36 7.04 6.10 22.05
C GLU A 36 6.98 6.82 20.70
N ASP A 37 7.13 6.07 19.60
CA ASP A 37 7.08 6.59 18.23
C ASP A 37 5.73 7.26 17.93
N THR A 38 4.62 6.58 18.25
CA THR A 38 3.27 7.11 18.00
C THR A 38 2.95 8.32 18.89
N LEU A 39 3.47 8.38 20.11
CA LEU A 39 3.28 9.52 20.99
C LEU A 39 4.13 10.73 20.54
N ALA A 40 5.32 10.49 20.00
CA ALA A 40 6.13 11.53 19.38
C ALA A 40 5.44 12.11 18.14
N GLU A 41 4.92 11.24 17.26
CA GLU A 41 4.17 11.65 16.06
C GLU A 41 2.90 12.45 16.43
N LEU A 42 2.12 12.00 17.43
CA LEU A 42 0.95 12.73 17.92
C LEU A 42 1.30 14.07 18.57
N GLN A 43 2.48 14.19 19.18
CA GLN A 43 2.95 15.45 19.75
C GLN A 43 3.40 16.41 18.66
N ASP A 44 4.14 15.93 17.66
CA ASP A 44 4.55 16.72 16.50
C ASP A 44 3.33 17.20 15.72
N GLU A 45 2.35 16.31 15.46
CA GLU A 45 1.08 16.66 14.82
C GLU A 45 0.28 17.67 15.66
N ASN A 46 0.20 17.50 16.99
CA ASN A 46 -0.45 18.51 17.84
C ASN A 46 0.27 19.86 17.84
N THR A 47 1.59 19.84 17.74
CA THR A 47 2.41 21.06 17.69
C THR A 47 2.20 21.76 16.35
N GLU A 48 2.21 21.01 15.25
CA GLU A 48 1.91 21.49 13.91
C GLU A 48 0.47 22.01 13.80
N LEU A 49 -0.52 21.29 14.31
CA LEU A 49 -1.92 21.74 14.36
C LEU A 49 -2.09 22.98 15.24
N ARG A 50 -1.33 23.09 16.33
CA ARG A 50 -1.30 24.30 17.16
C ARG A 50 -0.59 25.45 16.48
N GLU A 51 0.42 25.22 15.67
CA GLU A 51 1.09 26.26 14.87
C GLU A 51 0.20 26.71 13.71
N GLN A 52 -0.50 25.78 13.04
CA GLN A 52 -1.53 26.06 12.05
C GLN A 52 -2.74 26.80 12.68
N GLY A 53 -3.10 26.45 13.92
CA GLY A 53 -4.10 27.15 14.73
C GLY A 53 -3.64 28.51 15.27
N ALA A 54 -2.36 28.66 15.62
CA ALA A 54 -1.78 29.92 16.11
C ALA A 54 -1.47 30.91 14.98
N GLY A 55 -1.21 30.43 13.77
CA GLY A 55 -1.17 31.23 12.54
C GLY A 55 -2.54 31.85 12.20
N SER A 56 -3.64 31.27 12.70
CA SER A 56 -4.99 31.84 12.64
C SER A 56 -5.45 32.49 13.96
N ALA A 57 -4.64 32.45 15.01
CA ALA A 57 -4.97 33.02 16.31
C ALA A 57 -3.72 33.46 17.12
N ALA A 58 -3.43 34.75 17.07
CA ALA A 58 -2.64 35.46 18.08
C ALA A 58 -3.39 36.73 18.53
N PRO A 59 -3.27 37.14 19.81
CA PRO A 59 -3.76 36.48 21.00
C PRO A 59 -5.12 37.08 21.42
N ALA A 60 -6.16 36.26 21.47
CA ALA A 60 -7.43 36.61 22.14
C ALA A 60 -7.64 35.66 23.32
N ALA A 61 -6.81 35.79 24.35
CA ALA A 61 -7.00 35.11 25.62
C ALA A 61 -7.10 36.16 26.73
N ALA A 62 -8.29 36.76 26.87
CA ALA A 62 -8.84 37.27 28.13
C ALA A 62 -10.27 37.82 27.94
N ALA A 63 -11.26 36.98 27.65
CA ALA A 63 -12.65 37.29 27.99
C ALA A 63 -13.57 36.07 27.91
N ALA A 64 -14.30 35.88 29.00
CA ALA A 64 -15.64 35.28 29.07
C ALA A 64 -15.77 33.77 28.86
N ALA A 65 -15.71 33.10 30.02
CA ALA A 65 -16.57 31.96 30.29
C ALA A 65 -18.08 32.31 30.11
N ALA A 66 -18.84 31.26 29.81
CA ALA A 66 -20.30 31.11 29.91
C ALA A 66 -21.15 31.43 28.66
N GLY A 67 -21.65 30.36 28.03
CA GLY A 67 -23.01 30.30 27.48
C GLY A 67 -23.14 30.16 25.97
N SER A 68 -23.15 28.93 25.45
CA SER A 68 -23.99 28.50 24.31
C SER A 68 -23.78 27.00 24.04
N THR A 69 -24.50 26.17 24.79
CA THR A 69 -24.69 24.75 24.46
C THR A 69 -25.82 24.62 23.45
N GLY A 70 -25.54 23.94 22.33
CA GLY A 70 -26.58 23.31 21.50
C GLY A 70 -26.68 23.81 20.06
N SER A 71 -25.61 23.72 19.26
CA SER A 71 -25.75 23.62 17.79
C SER A 71 -24.47 23.17 17.07
N ALA A 72 -23.29 23.31 17.66
CA ALA A 72 -22.01 22.88 17.06
C ALA A 72 -21.79 21.34 17.10
N ASP A 73 -22.32 20.66 18.11
CA ASP A 73 -22.05 19.23 18.38
C ASP A 73 -22.67 18.25 17.35
N SER A 74 -23.61 18.70 16.51
CA SER A 74 -24.25 17.84 15.50
C SER A 74 -23.49 17.76 14.18
N VAL A 75 -22.73 18.81 13.85
CA VAL A 75 -21.96 18.86 12.59
C VAL A 75 -20.68 18.04 12.75
N ASP A 76 -19.98 18.22 13.87
CA ASP A 76 -18.77 17.45 14.21
C ASP A 76 -19.06 15.96 14.38
N ARG A 77 -20.24 15.60 14.94
CA ARG A 77 -20.65 14.20 15.11
C ARG A 77 -21.02 13.52 13.79
N ALA A 78 -21.64 14.25 12.87
CA ALA A 78 -21.96 13.73 11.53
C ALA A 78 -20.70 13.53 10.67
N GLU A 79 -19.69 14.38 10.82
CA GLU A 79 -18.39 14.19 10.19
C GLU A 79 -17.58 13.06 10.83
N LEU A 80 -17.66 12.90 12.16
CA LEU A 80 -17.07 11.76 12.88
C LEU A 80 -17.70 10.41 12.47
N ASP A 81 -19.01 10.36 12.25
CA ASP A 81 -19.67 9.13 11.81
C ASP A 81 -19.33 8.80 10.33
N LYS A 82 -19.17 9.82 9.47
CA LYS A 82 -18.69 9.63 8.09
C LYS A 82 -17.25 9.16 8.03
N THR A 83 -16.36 9.73 8.83
CA THR A 83 -14.94 9.34 8.87
C THR A 83 -14.78 7.94 9.45
N LYS A 84 -15.53 7.56 10.48
CA LYS A 84 -15.55 6.18 10.99
C LYS A 84 -16.08 5.17 9.98
N ALA A 85 -17.10 5.53 9.20
CA ALA A 85 -17.59 4.68 8.12
C ALA A 85 -16.51 4.50 7.03
N ALA A 86 -15.86 5.59 6.61
CA ALA A 86 -14.76 5.53 5.65
C ALA A 86 -13.56 4.73 6.15
N LEU A 87 -13.24 4.81 7.45
CA LEU A 87 -12.15 4.05 8.08
C LEU A 87 -12.47 2.55 8.11
N LYS A 88 -13.71 2.18 8.41
CA LYS A 88 -14.17 0.79 8.37
C LYS A 88 -14.16 0.20 6.95
N ASP A 89 -14.52 1.00 5.95
CA ASP A 89 -14.45 0.60 4.55
C ASP A 89 -12.99 0.46 4.08
N ALA A 90 -12.10 1.35 4.53
CA ALA A 90 -10.65 1.27 4.27
C ALA A 90 -10.00 0.05 4.95
N GLU A 91 -10.36 -0.26 6.20
CA GLU A 91 -9.92 -1.47 6.91
C GLU A 91 -10.39 -2.74 6.20
N LYS A 92 -11.64 -2.77 5.72
CA LYS A 92 -12.16 -3.90 4.95
C LYS A 92 -11.40 -4.04 3.61
N ALA A 93 -11.14 -2.95 2.92
CA ALA A 93 -10.36 -2.96 1.68
C ALA A 93 -8.91 -3.43 1.91
N ALA A 94 -8.28 -3.03 3.02
CA ALA A 94 -6.94 -3.49 3.41
C ALA A 94 -6.91 -4.98 3.76
N SER A 95 -7.92 -5.49 4.47
CA SER A 95 -8.11 -6.92 4.73
C SER A 95 -8.28 -7.72 3.43
N ASP A 96 -9.14 -7.24 2.53
CA ASP A 96 -9.40 -7.88 1.23
C ASP A 96 -8.13 -7.87 0.35
N ALA A 97 -7.33 -6.80 0.40
CA ALA A 97 -6.03 -6.73 -0.27
C ALA A 97 -5.01 -7.71 0.33
N LYS A 98 -4.95 -7.83 1.67
CA LYS A 98 -4.06 -8.78 2.35
C LYS A 98 -4.41 -10.24 2.04
N ALA A 99 -5.70 -10.56 1.92
CA ALA A 99 -6.15 -11.88 1.48
C ALA A 99 -5.70 -12.19 0.04
N ARG A 100 -5.84 -11.22 -0.89
CA ARG A 100 -5.35 -11.37 -2.27
C ARG A 100 -3.83 -11.56 -2.36
N VAL A 101 -3.06 -10.87 -1.53
CA VAL A 101 -1.60 -11.06 -1.46
C VAL A 101 -1.27 -12.48 -1.00
N ALA A 102 -1.95 -12.99 0.03
CA ALA A 102 -1.75 -14.36 0.50
C ALA A 102 -2.10 -15.41 -0.57
N ASP A 103 -3.17 -15.20 -1.34
CA ASP A 103 -3.56 -16.07 -2.44
C ASP A 103 -2.50 -16.06 -3.57
N LEU A 104 -2.00 -14.87 -3.95
CA LEU A 104 -0.95 -14.72 -4.96
C LEU A 104 0.38 -15.34 -4.52
N GLU A 105 0.74 -15.24 -3.24
CA GLU A 105 1.92 -15.91 -2.68
C GLU A 105 1.80 -17.43 -2.77
N LYS A 106 0.59 -17.97 -2.52
CA LYS A 106 0.31 -19.40 -2.67
C LYS A 106 0.39 -19.85 -4.13
N GLU A 107 -0.18 -19.09 -5.07
CA GLU A 107 -0.07 -19.38 -6.50
C GLU A 107 1.39 -19.31 -6.99
N LEU A 108 2.19 -18.34 -6.51
CA LEU A 108 3.61 -18.27 -6.82
C LEU A 108 4.40 -19.45 -6.24
N ALA A 109 4.04 -19.93 -5.05
CA ALA A 109 4.66 -21.12 -4.46
C ALA A 109 4.32 -22.39 -5.26
N GLU A 110 3.08 -22.53 -5.72
CA GLU A 110 2.66 -23.64 -6.57
C GLU A 110 3.33 -23.59 -7.96
N ALA A 111 3.41 -22.40 -8.56
CA ALA A 111 4.09 -22.18 -9.83
C ALA A 111 5.59 -22.52 -9.74
N LYS A 112 6.28 -22.09 -8.67
CA LYS A 112 7.68 -22.44 -8.38
C LYS A 112 7.88 -23.95 -8.19
N LYS A 113 6.96 -24.61 -7.49
CA LYS A 113 6.98 -26.07 -7.32
C LYS A 113 6.80 -26.78 -8.66
N ALA A 114 5.90 -26.30 -9.52
CA ALA A 114 5.70 -26.85 -10.87
C ALA A 114 6.95 -26.66 -11.76
N THR A 115 7.62 -25.50 -11.68
CA THR A 115 8.88 -25.27 -12.43
C THR A 115 10.00 -26.19 -11.96
N SER A 116 10.21 -26.31 -10.64
CA SER A 116 11.24 -27.23 -10.10
C SER A 116 10.96 -28.70 -10.46
N ALA A 117 9.68 -29.10 -10.52
CA ALA A 117 9.30 -30.44 -10.96
C ALA A 117 9.54 -30.64 -12.46
N ALA A 118 9.33 -29.61 -13.28
CA ALA A 118 9.63 -29.65 -14.71
C ALA A 118 11.15 -29.73 -14.97
N GLU A 119 11.96 -28.97 -14.23
CA GLU A 119 13.43 -29.03 -14.29
C GLU A 119 13.97 -30.41 -13.84
N ALA A 120 13.40 -30.98 -12.79
CA ALA A 120 13.73 -32.34 -12.35
C ALA A 120 13.38 -33.39 -13.41
N ARG A 121 12.25 -33.23 -14.11
CA ARG A 121 11.86 -34.11 -15.23
C ARG A 121 12.77 -33.94 -16.45
N ALA A 122 13.18 -32.72 -16.77
CA ALA A 122 14.11 -32.45 -17.86
C ALA A 122 15.48 -33.09 -17.61
N THR A 123 16.04 -32.89 -16.41
CA THR A 123 17.34 -33.50 -16.03
C THR A 123 17.27 -35.03 -15.94
N ALA A 124 16.14 -35.61 -15.50
CA ALA A 124 15.92 -37.05 -15.53
C ALA A 124 15.83 -37.59 -16.97
N ALA A 125 15.17 -36.87 -17.88
CA ALA A 125 15.10 -37.22 -19.30
C ALA A 125 16.46 -37.13 -20.01
N GLU A 126 17.28 -36.14 -19.66
CA GLU A 126 18.65 -36.03 -20.17
C GLU A 126 19.53 -37.19 -19.70
N LYS A 127 19.41 -37.60 -18.43
CA LYS A 127 20.11 -38.77 -17.90
C LYS A 127 19.68 -40.06 -18.59
N SER A 128 18.38 -40.30 -18.76
CA SER A 128 17.90 -41.51 -19.44
C SER A 128 18.28 -41.54 -20.92
N ALA A 129 18.32 -40.39 -21.60
CA ALA A 129 18.81 -40.27 -22.96
C ALA A 129 20.33 -40.54 -23.06
N ALA A 130 21.13 -40.07 -22.09
CA ALA A 130 22.56 -40.36 -22.02
C ALA A 130 22.85 -41.84 -21.76
N GLU A 131 22.07 -42.47 -20.89
CA GLU A 131 22.19 -43.90 -20.55
C GLU A 131 21.78 -44.79 -21.73
N ALA A 132 20.70 -44.43 -22.46
CA ALA A 132 20.31 -45.09 -23.70
C ALA A 132 21.35 -44.95 -24.84
N ARG A 133 22.04 -43.79 -24.93
CA ARG A 133 23.16 -43.63 -25.86
C ARG A 133 24.36 -44.50 -25.49
N LYS A 134 24.62 -44.66 -24.18
CA LYS A 134 25.71 -45.50 -23.68
C LYS A 134 25.45 -46.99 -23.93
N SER A 135 24.21 -47.45 -23.73
CA SER A 135 23.82 -48.83 -24.03
C SER A 135 23.74 -49.11 -25.54
N GLY A 136 23.30 -48.14 -26.34
CA GLY A 136 23.36 -48.23 -27.80
C GLY A 136 24.79 -48.32 -28.34
N ALA A 137 25.73 -47.56 -27.77
CA ALA A 137 27.14 -47.65 -28.10
C ALA A 137 27.75 -49.01 -27.71
N ALA A 138 27.40 -49.54 -26.52
CA ALA A 138 27.85 -50.86 -26.06
C ALA A 138 27.31 -52.01 -26.95
N ALA A 139 26.04 -51.95 -27.35
CA ALA A 139 25.45 -52.91 -28.28
C ALA A 139 26.10 -52.85 -29.68
N SER A 140 26.50 -51.66 -30.14
CA SER A 140 27.24 -51.50 -31.40
C SER A 140 28.67 -52.03 -31.32
N SER A 141 29.33 -51.97 -30.15
CA SER A 141 30.65 -52.58 -29.95
C SER A 141 30.60 -54.10 -29.81
N ASP A 142 29.54 -54.67 -29.21
CA ASP A 142 29.35 -56.13 -29.14
C ASP A 142 28.97 -56.72 -30.51
N ALA A 143 28.18 -56.01 -31.33
CA ALA A 143 27.90 -56.41 -32.71
C ALA A 143 29.16 -56.36 -33.62
N ALA A 144 30.07 -55.41 -33.36
CA ALA A 144 31.38 -55.35 -34.04
C ALA A 144 32.36 -56.43 -33.55
N ALA A 145 32.22 -56.91 -32.30
CA ALA A 145 33.02 -58.03 -31.77
C ALA A 145 32.48 -59.40 -32.23
N ALA A 146 31.17 -59.55 -32.41
CA ALA A 146 30.53 -60.78 -32.88
C ALA A 146 30.76 -61.08 -34.37
N SER A 147 31.16 -60.07 -35.17
CA SER A 147 31.55 -60.23 -36.58
C SER A 147 33.04 -60.57 -36.76
N ALA A 148 33.81 -60.71 -35.67
CA ALA A 148 35.25 -61.01 -35.68
C ALA A 148 35.61 -62.48 -35.39
N GLN A 149 34.67 -63.44 -35.51
CA GLN A 149 34.98 -64.87 -35.52
C GLN A 149 34.88 -65.45 -36.93
N PRO A 150 36.02 -65.68 -37.63
CA PRO A 150 36.07 -66.59 -38.76
C PRO A 150 35.84 -68.02 -38.24
N GLN A 151 34.86 -68.72 -38.83
CA GLN A 151 34.72 -70.16 -38.71
C GLN A 151 36.06 -70.82 -39.07
N ALA A 152 36.69 -71.41 -38.06
CA ALA A 152 37.85 -72.27 -38.25
C ALA A 152 37.40 -73.54 -38.98
N ALA A 153 37.82 -73.59 -40.23
CA ALA A 153 38.00 -74.74 -41.08
C ALA A 153 38.10 -76.09 -40.34
N ALA A 154 37.28 -77.03 -40.82
CA ALA A 154 37.45 -78.45 -40.66
C ALA A 154 38.87 -78.85 -41.09
N ALA A 155 39.65 -79.40 -40.15
CA ALA A 155 40.93 -80.03 -40.40
C ALA A 155 40.72 -81.50 -40.77
N ALA A 156 41.31 -81.88 -41.89
CA ALA A 156 41.36 -83.22 -42.44
C ALA A 156 42.38 -84.12 -41.69
N ALA A 157 42.09 -85.43 -41.62
CA ALA A 157 43.04 -86.52 -41.44
C ALA A 157 42.39 -87.86 -41.89
N PRO A 158 43.17 -88.89 -42.29
CA PRO A 158 42.95 -89.54 -43.59
C PRO A 158 42.43 -91.00 -43.57
N VAL A 159 41.94 -91.38 -44.75
CA VAL A 159 41.78 -92.70 -45.41
C VAL A 159 42.00 -94.00 -44.62
N THR A 160 41.06 -94.94 -44.79
CA THR A 160 41.36 -96.31 -45.23
C THR A 160 40.18 -96.88 -46.03
N GLY A 161 40.36 -97.08 -47.33
CA GLY A 161 39.50 -97.89 -48.19
C GLY A 161 40.39 -98.70 -49.14
N PRO A 162 40.11 -99.99 -49.37
CA PRO A 162 41.07 -100.96 -49.88
C PRO A 162 41.31 -100.86 -51.39
N ASP A 163 42.49 -101.32 -51.78
CA ASP A 163 43.00 -101.47 -53.14
C ASP A 163 42.03 -102.17 -54.10
N GLY A 164 41.75 -101.49 -55.22
CA GLY A 164 41.09 -102.04 -56.39
C GLY A 164 41.70 -101.41 -57.64
N THR A 165 42.38 -102.22 -58.43
CA THR A 165 43.22 -101.86 -59.59
C THR A 165 42.52 -100.94 -60.60
N ALA A 166 43.08 -99.75 -60.81
CA ALA A 166 42.62 -98.74 -61.76
C ALA A 166 43.05 -99.07 -63.20
N THR A 167 42.11 -99.11 -64.13
CA THR A 167 42.38 -99.19 -65.57
C THR A 167 42.47 -97.77 -66.18
N PRO A 168 43.15 -97.57 -67.33
CA PRO A 168 43.28 -96.25 -67.99
C PRO A 168 41.94 -95.57 -68.29
N GLU A 169 40.88 -96.36 -68.52
CA GLU A 169 39.49 -95.88 -68.67
C GLU A 169 38.97 -95.19 -67.40
N THR A 170 39.25 -95.74 -66.22
CA THR A 170 38.79 -95.20 -64.93
C THR A 170 39.41 -93.85 -64.63
N HIS A 171 40.68 -93.63 -65.00
CA HIS A 171 41.33 -92.33 -64.89
C HIS A 171 40.72 -91.29 -65.85
N MET A 172 40.34 -91.68 -67.07
CA MET A 172 39.65 -90.78 -68.00
C MET A 172 38.21 -90.45 -67.59
N GLN A 173 37.51 -91.41 -66.98
CA GLN A 173 36.18 -91.19 -66.40
C GLN A 173 36.25 -90.32 -65.14
N ALA A 174 37.23 -90.56 -64.26
CA ALA A 174 37.50 -89.71 -63.10
C ALA A 174 37.90 -88.28 -63.51
N ALA A 175 38.72 -88.11 -64.54
CA ALA A 175 39.09 -86.80 -65.07
C ALA A 175 37.87 -86.04 -65.67
N ARG A 176 36.96 -86.74 -66.36
CA ARG A 176 35.70 -86.16 -66.85
C ARG A 176 34.77 -85.74 -65.72
N VAL A 177 34.64 -86.57 -64.68
CA VAL A 177 33.84 -86.25 -63.49
C VAL A 177 34.46 -85.10 -62.69
N LEU A 178 35.79 -85.07 -62.56
CA LEU A 178 36.51 -83.95 -61.96
C LEU A 178 36.32 -82.67 -62.76
N SER A 179 36.41 -82.72 -64.09
CA SER A 179 36.16 -81.54 -64.95
C SER A 179 34.72 -81.05 -64.83
N LEU A 180 33.72 -81.94 -64.79
CA LEU A 180 32.32 -81.58 -64.59
C LEU A 180 32.07 -81.03 -63.18
N ALA A 181 32.74 -81.59 -62.18
CA ALA A 181 32.67 -81.10 -60.80
C ALA A 181 33.35 -79.74 -60.66
N GLN A 182 34.44 -79.50 -61.39
CA GLN A 182 35.17 -78.23 -61.39
C GLN A 182 34.38 -77.14 -62.13
N GLU A 183 33.74 -77.48 -63.25
CA GLU A 183 32.78 -76.60 -63.93
C GLU A 183 31.55 -76.28 -63.07
N MET A 184 30.99 -77.28 -62.36
CA MET A 184 29.92 -77.04 -61.39
C MET A 184 30.39 -76.16 -60.24
N ALA A 185 31.61 -76.36 -59.72
CA ALA A 185 32.16 -75.57 -58.63
C ALA A 185 32.38 -74.12 -59.06
N ASP A 186 32.91 -73.89 -60.26
CA ASP A 186 33.12 -72.56 -60.82
C ASP A 186 31.77 -71.86 -61.04
N ARG A 187 30.76 -72.58 -61.53
CA ARG A 187 29.40 -72.05 -61.72
C ARG A 187 28.71 -71.72 -60.40
N LEU A 188 28.73 -72.64 -59.42
CA LEU A 188 28.18 -72.38 -58.08
C LEU A 188 28.90 -71.22 -57.39
N THR A 189 30.21 -71.09 -57.59
CA THR A 189 30.99 -69.97 -57.04
C THR A 189 30.63 -68.65 -57.73
N GLY A 190 30.39 -68.66 -59.05
CA GLY A 190 29.86 -67.53 -59.80
C GLY A 190 28.47 -67.11 -59.32
N ASP A 191 27.52 -68.05 -59.27
CA ASP A 191 26.15 -67.82 -58.82
C ASP A 191 26.11 -67.30 -57.36
N ALA A 192 26.92 -67.88 -56.47
CA ALA A 192 27.03 -67.42 -55.09
C ALA A 192 27.63 -66.01 -54.98
N LYS A 193 28.61 -65.68 -55.83
CA LYS A 193 29.22 -64.35 -55.88
C LYS A 193 28.23 -63.31 -56.41
N ASP A 194 27.46 -63.65 -57.44
CA ASP A 194 26.43 -62.78 -57.99
C ASP A 194 25.28 -62.56 -57.00
N GLN A 195 24.83 -63.62 -56.32
CA GLN A 195 23.84 -63.51 -55.25
C GLN A 195 24.34 -62.67 -54.08
N SER A 196 25.60 -62.83 -53.66
CA SER A 196 26.21 -62.01 -52.60
C SER A 196 26.30 -60.55 -53.00
N GLN A 197 26.70 -60.26 -54.24
CA GLN A 197 26.77 -58.90 -54.76
C GLN A 197 25.38 -58.25 -54.84
N ALA A 198 24.37 -59.01 -55.27
CA ALA A 198 22.98 -58.55 -55.28
C ALA A 198 22.46 -58.27 -53.86
N MET A 199 22.71 -59.17 -52.90
CA MET A 199 22.35 -58.93 -51.49
C MET A 199 23.05 -57.69 -50.92
N LEU A 200 24.33 -57.48 -51.26
CA LEU A 200 25.07 -56.29 -50.81
C LEU A 200 24.54 -55.00 -51.45
N SER A 201 24.13 -55.02 -52.73
CA SER A 201 23.53 -53.85 -53.36
C SER A 201 22.15 -53.54 -52.78
N ASP A 202 21.35 -54.56 -52.50
CA ASP A 202 20.02 -54.39 -51.90
C ASP A 202 20.14 -53.87 -50.47
N ALA A 203 21.05 -54.43 -49.68
CA ALA A 203 21.33 -53.96 -48.32
C ALA A 203 21.84 -52.51 -48.30
N ARG A 204 22.69 -52.11 -49.25
CA ARG A 204 23.14 -50.72 -49.39
C ARG A 204 22.00 -49.78 -49.77
N SER A 205 21.19 -50.16 -50.74
CA SER A 205 20.02 -49.38 -51.18
C SER A 205 19.03 -49.18 -50.03
N GLU A 206 18.78 -50.22 -49.24
CA GLU A 206 17.89 -50.13 -48.09
C GLU A 206 18.48 -49.29 -46.95
N ALA A 207 19.79 -49.43 -46.68
CA ALA A 207 20.48 -48.57 -45.72
C ALA A 207 20.41 -47.08 -46.14
N ASP A 208 20.63 -46.78 -47.42
CA ASP A 208 20.54 -45.42 -47.96
C ASP A 208 19.11 -44.87 -47.84
N ARG A 209 18.07 -45.70 -48.06
CA ARG A 209 16.68 -45.31 -47.80
C ARG A 209 16.44 -44.98 -46.34
N ILE A 210 16.84 -45.85 -45.42
CA ILE A 210 16.64 -45.63 -43.98
C ILE A 210 17.33 -44.35 -43.52
N VAL A 211 18.57 -44.12 -43.96
CA VAL A 211 19.31 -42.89 -43.62
C VAL A 211 18.61 -41.66 -44.17
N LYS A 212 18.10 -41.72 -45.41
CA LYS A 212 17.37 -40.62 -46.03
C LYS A 212 16.05 -40.32 -45.31
N ASP A 213 15.28 -41.34 -44.96
CA ASP A 213 14.00 -41.20 -44.26
C ASP A 213 14.22 -40.69 -42.82
N ALA A 214 15.25 -41.20 -42.14
CA ALA A 214 15.65 -40.72 -40.82
C ALA A 214 16.07 -39.23 -40.86
N ASN A 215 16.88 -38.84 -41.84
CA ASN A 215 17.29 -37.45 -42.03
C ASN A 215 16.09 -36.55 -42.36
N SER A 216 15.20 -36.98 -43.26
CA SER A 216 13.99 -36.22 -43.60
C SER A 216 13.06 -36.05 -42.40
N SER A 217 12.90 -37.10 -41.58
CA SER A 217 12.11 -37.03 -40.35
C SER A 217 12.74 -36.11 -39.31
N ALA A 218 14.08 -36.16 -39.15
CA ALA A 218 14.81 -35.26 -38.28
C ALA A 218 14.68 -33.80 -38.73
N GLU A 219 14.81 -33.53 -40.03
CA GLU A 219 14.63 -32.18 -40.59
C GLU A 219 13.20 -31.65 -40.37
N ALA A 220 12.18 -32.49 -40.58
CA ALA A 220 10.79 -32.12 -40.34
C ALA A 220 10.51 -31.80 -38.86
N THR A 221 11.00 -32.63 -37.93
CA THR A 221 10.83 -32.38 -36.49
C THR A 221 11.56 -31.13 -36.02
N LEU A 222 12.77 -30.84 -36.56
CA LEU A 222 13.49 -29.60 -36.27
C LEU A 222 12.79 -28.37 -36.84
N ALA A 223 12.19 -28.47 -38.04
CA ALA A 223 11.43 -27.38 -38.64
C ALA A 223 10.17 -27.07 -37.82
N ASP A 224 9.43 -28.11 -37.40
CA ASP A 224 8.24 -27.96 -36.55
C ASP A 224 8.59 -27.37 -35.18
N ALA A 225 9.68 -27.82 -34.56
CA ALA A 225 10.16 -27.29 -33.28
C ALA A 225 10.55 -25.81 -33.39
N LYS A 226 11.28 -25.43 -34.45
CA LYS A 226 11.62 -24.02 -34.72
C LYS A 226 10.37 -23.17 -34.92
N LYS A 227 9.43 -23.62 -35.75
CA LYS A 227 8.18 -22.90 -36.01
C LYS A 227 7.37 -22.70 -34.74
N ARG A 228 7.22 -23.74 -33.91
CA ARG A 228 6.52 -23.63 -32.61
C ARG A 228 7.21 -22.63 -31.68
N SER A 229 8.54 -22.66 -31.62
CA SER A 229 9.31 -21.71 -30.82
C SER A 229 9.13 -20.28 -31.30
N GLU A 230 9.18 -20.03 -32.61
CA GLU A 230 8.97 -18.70 -33.19
C GLU A 230 7.55 -18.18 -32.91
N THR A 231 6.53 -19.02 -33.06
CA THR A 231 5.15 -18.67 -32.72
C THR A 231 5.01 -18.36 -31.23
N GLN A 232 5.57 -19.18 -30.35
CA GLN A 232 5.51 -18.95 -28.91
C GLN A 232 6.22 -17.66 -28.51
N LEU A 233 7.37 -17.34 -29.12
CA LEU A 233 8.07 -16.08 -28.91
C LEU A 233 7.26 -14.88 -29.41
N ALA A 234 6.58 -15.00 -30.56
CA ALA A 234 5.74 -13.94 -31.09
C ALA A 234 4.51 -13.69 -30.21
N GLU A 235 3.85 -14.74 -29.73
CA GLU A 235 2.71 -14.66 -28.81
C GLU A 235 3.12 -14.09 -27.45
N ALA A 236 4.26 -14.53 -26.89
CA ALA A 236 4.80 -14.00 -25.65
C ALA A 236 5.15 -12.51 -25.76
N LYS A 237 5.75 -12.08 -26.88
CA LYS A 237 6.00 -10.65 -27.14
C LYS A 237 4.72 -9.85 -27.25
N SER A 238 3.76 -10.32 -28.05
CA SER A 238 2.47 -9.64 -28.27
C SER A 238 1.66 -9.49 -26.97
N SER A 239 1.58 -10.56 -26.18
CA SER A 239 0.93 -10.54 -24.86
C SER A 239 1.64 -9.61 -23.87
N SER A 240 2.97 -9.59 -23.86
CA SER A 240 3.75 -8.67 -23.03
C SER A 240 3.54 -7.21 -23.44
N GLU A 241 3.57 -6.91 -24.74
CA GLU A 241 3.29 -5.57 -25.26
C GLU A 241 1.88 -5.11 -24.90
N LYS A 242 0.89 -6.00 -25.00
CA LYS A 242 -0.49 -5.74 -24.60
C LYS A 242 -0.59 -5.46 -23.10
N GLN A 243 0.03 -6.26 -22.25
CA GLN A 243 0.05 -6.03 -20.80
C GLN A 243 0.71 -4.69 -20.45
N LEU A 244 1.80 -4.34 -21.13
CA LEU A 244 2.46 -3.05 -20.95
C LEU A 244 1.58 -1.88 -21.40
N ALA A 245 0.84 -2.03 -22.50
CA ALA A 245 -0.10 -1.01 -22.97
C ALA A 245 -1.28 -0.83 -22.00
N GLU A 246 -1.87 -1.93 -21.52
CA GLU A 246 -2.97 -1.91 -20.53
C GLU A 246 -2.52 -1.33 -19.19
N ALA A 247 -1.32 -1.71 -18.71
CA ALA A 247 -0.76 -1.16 -17.48
C ALA A 247 -0.50 0.35 -17.60
N LYS A 248 0.06 0.81 -18.74
CA LYS A 248 0.26 2.24 -19.01
C LYS A 248 -1.06 2.99 -19.06
N GLN A 249 -2.05 2.47 -19.78
CA GLN A 249 -3.38 3.10 -19.88
C GLN A 249 -4.07 3.19 -18.51
N SER A 250 -4.00 2.12 -17.72
CA SER A 250 -4.55 2.10 -16.35
C SER A 250 -3.85 3.10 -15.44
N SER A 251 -2.51 3.19 -15.53
CA SER A 251 -1.71 4.16 -14.78
C SER A 251 -2.04 5.60 -15.17
N GLU A 252 -2.12 5.90 -16.46
CA GLU A 252 -2.49 7.22 -16.97
C GLU A 252 -3.88 7.62 -16.51
N LYS A 253 -4.84 6.68 -16.54
CA LYS A 253 -6.19 6.91 -16.02
C LYS A 253 -6.17 7.18 -14.53
N MET A 254 -5.45 6.38 -13.73
CA MET A 254 -5.35 6.58 -12.29
C MET A 254 -4.75 7.95 -11.95
N VAL A 255 -3.75 8.41 -12.69
CA VAL A 255 -3.16 9.74 -12.54
C VAL A 255 -4.16 10.83 -12.94
N ALA A 256 -4.93 10.65 -14.00
CA ALA A 256 -5.96 11.60 -14.43
C ALA A 256 -7.08 11.71 -13.38
N ASP A 257 -7.59 10.57 -12.89
CA ASP A 257 -8.62 10.50 -11.86
C ASP A 257 -8.13 11.15 -10.55
N ALA A 258 -6.88 10.87 -10.15
CA ALA A 258 -6.27 11.48 -8.97
C ALA A 258 -6.13 13.00 -9.11
N LYS A 259 -5.69 13.49 -10.27
CA LYS A 259 -5.58 14.93 -10.55
C LYS A 259 -6.94 15.61 -10.54
N GLN A 260 -7.95 14.99 -11.15
CA GLN A 260 -9.31 15.52 -11.14
C GLN A 260 -9.87 15.59 -9.71
N LYS A 261 -9.71 14.51 -8.94
CA LYS A 261 -10.17 14.47 -7.54
C LYS A 261 -9.44 15.48 -6.65
N SER A 262 -8.13 15.65 -6.86
CA SER A 262 -7.36 16.68 -6.16
C SER A 262 -7.86 18.09 -6.51
N ALA A 263 -8.12 18.37 -7.78
CA ALA A 263 -8.63 19.67 -8.21
C ALA A 263 -10.01 19.97 -7.60
N THR A 264 -10.91 18.97 -7.55
CA THR A 264 -12.22 19.14 -6.91
C THR A 264 -12.10 19.36 -5.40
N LEU A 265 -11.22 18.61 -4.72
CA LEU A 265 -11.00 18.80 -3.28
C LEU A 265 -10.44 20.18 -2.95
N ILE A 266 -9.50 20.68 -3.76
CA ILE A 266 -8.99 22.05 -3.60
C ILE A 266 -10.09 23.07 -3.84
N ALA A 267 -10.88 22.92 -4.91
CA ALA A 267 -12.00 23.81 -5.19
C ALA A 267 -13.03 23.83 -4.04
N ASP A 268 -13.44 22.66 -3.56
CA ASP A 268 -14.40 22.53 -2.46
C ASP A 268 -13.84 23.13 -1.16
N ALA A 269 -12.58 22.86 -0.82
CA ALA A 269 -11.93 23.42 0.37
C ALA A 269 -11.80 24.94 0.29
N THR A 270 -11.43 25.49 -0.88
CA THR A 270 -11.37 26.95 -1.08
C THR A 270 -12.75 27.59 -0.97
N ALA A 271 -13.79 26.99 -1.55
CA ALA A 271 -15.15 27.49 -1.46
C ALA A 271 -15.69 27.46 -0.01
N GLN A 272 -15.40 26.39 0.74
CA GLN A 272 -15.76 26.30 2.15
C GLN A 272 -15.04 27.34 3.00
N SER A 273 -13.74 27.54 2.77
CA SER A 273 -12.94 28.54 3.47
C SER A 273 -13.46 29.95 3.19
N GLU A 274 -13.70 30.30 1.93
CA GLU A 274 -14.27 31.60 1.55
C GLU A 274 -15.66 31.83 2.18
N ALA A 275 -16.51 30.79 2.20
CA ALA A 275 -17.81 30.86 2.85
C ALA A 275 -17.69 31.08 4.37
N GLN A 276 -16.73 30.42 5.03
CA GLN A 276 -16.48 30.57 6.45
C GLN A 276 -15.96 31.98 6.79
N VAL A 277 -15.01 32.50 5.99
CA VAL A 277 -14.50 33.87 6.13
C VAL A 277 -15.63 34.88 5.96
N ARG A 278 -16.47 34.70 4.94
CA ARG A 278 -17.64 35.58 4.72
C ARG A 278 -18.61 35.53 5.90
N GLN A 279 -18.93 34.34 6.41
CA GLN A 279 -19.80 34.22 7.60
C GLN A 279 -19.19 34.87 8.84
N ALA A 280 -17.88 34.76 9.03
CA ALA A 280 -17.18 35.41 10.14
C ALA A 280 -17.22 36.94 10.00
N GLN A 281 -17.00 37.47 8.80
CA GLN A 281 -17.10 38.90 8.50
C GLN A 281 -18.52 39.43 8.72
N GLU A 282 -19.54 38.74 8.20
CA GLU A 282 -20.94 39.12 8.40
C GLU A 282 -21.33 39.14 9.90
N LYS A 283 -20.82 38.20 10.70
CA LYS A 283 -21.01 38.19 12.16
C LYS A 283 -20.27 39.33 12.85
N ALA A 284 -19.04 39.63 12.43
CA ALA A 284 -18.25 40.74 12.99
C ALA A 284 -18.95 42.08 12.72
N ASP A 285 -19.37 42.33 11.48
CA ASP A 285 -20.11 43.54 11.10
C ASP A 285 -21.43 43.68 11.85
N ALA A 286 -22.13 42.57 12.09
CA ALA A 286 -23.36 42.57 12.87
C ALA A 286 -23.11 42.92 14.34
N LEU A 287 -22.05 42.38 14.93
CA LEU A 287 -21.65 42.66 16.31
C LEU A 287 -21.21 44.11 16.48
N GLU A 288 -20.46 44.66 15.53
CA GLU A 288 -20.04 46.06 15.52
C GLU A 288 -21.26 47.00 15.48
N LYS A 289 -22.22 46.75 14.56
CA LYS A 289 -23.46 47.51 14.50
C LYS A 289 -24.31 47.42 15.76
N ASP A 290 -24.36 46.25 16.40
CA ASP A 290 -25.06 46.07 17.67
C ASP A 290 -24.37 46.83 18.82
N ALA A 291 -23.03 46.79 18.87
CA ALA A 291 -22.24 47.54 19.84
C ALA A 291 -22.42 49.05 19.68
N GLU A 292 -22.41 49.57 18.45
CA GLU A 292 -22.64 50.99 18.15
C GLU A 292 -24.04 51.46 18.57
N ARG A 293 -25.07 50.64 18.30
CA ARG A 293 -26.45 50.92 18.74
C ARG A 293 -26.53 50.99 20.25
N LYS A 294 -26.03 49.96 20.94
CA LYS A 294 -26.02 49.91 22.42
C LYS A 294 -25.23 51.08 23.01
N HIS A 295 -24.08 51.41 22.44
CA HIS A 295 -23.28 52.56 22.87
C HIS A 295 -24.08 53.87 22.75
N THR A 296 -24.75 54.08 21.62
CA THR A 296 -25.58 55.26 21.39
C THR A 296 -26.75 55.35 22.37
N GLU A 297 -27.43 54.23 22.63
CA GLU A 297 -28.53 54.14 23.60
C GLU A 297 -28.07 54.43 25.04
N ILE A 298 -26.94 53.83 25.45
CA ILE A 298 -26.34 54.06 26.77
C ILE A 298 -25.94 55.53 26.90
N MET A 299 -25.26 56.09 25.91
CA MET A 299 -24.84 57.50 25.93
C MET A 299 -26.04 58.46 25.95
N SER A 300 -27.11 58.14 25.23
CA SER A 300 -28.37 58.89 25.30
C SER A 300 -28.97 58.85 26.70
N THR A 301 -28.94 57.68 27.36
CA THR A 301 -29.45 57.51 28.73
C THR A 301 -28.59 58.26 29.75
N ILE A 302 -27.26 58.15 29.65
CA ILE A 302 -26.31 58.88 30.51
C ILE A 302 -26.50 60.38 30.36
N LYS A 303 -26.63 60.90 29.13
CA LYS A 303 -26.89 62.34 28.90
C LYS A 303 -28.20 62.79 29.54
N LYS A 304 -29.28 62.00 29.41
CA LYS A 304 -30.56 62.30 30.08
C LYS A 304 -30.41 62.35 31.60
N GLN A 305 -29.69 61.39 32.18
CA GLN A 305 -29.40 61.38 33.62
C GLN A 305 -28.57 62.58 34.06
N GLN A 306 -27.53 62.94 33.29
CA GLN A 306 -26.72 64.11 33.54
C GLN A 306 -27.57 65.39 33.55
N THR A 307 -28.37 65.63 32.52
CA THR A 307 -29.23 66.82 32.45
C THR A 307 -30.27 66.86 33.58
N ALA A 308 -30.82 65.71 33.98
CA ALA A 308 -31.74 65.64 35.11
C ALA A 308 -31.05 65.95 36.46
N LEU A 309 -29.82 65.47 36.65
CA LEU A 309 -29.01 65.78 37.83
C LEU A 309 -28.60 67.25 37.87
N GLU A 310 -28.18 67.82 36.74
CA GLU A 310 -27.87 69.24 36.60
C GLU A 310 -29.08 70.12 36.95
N GLY A 311 -30.26 69.80 36.41
CA GLY A 311 -31.51 70.50 36.74
C GLY A 311 -31.82 70.44 38.24
N ARG A 312 -31.64 69.27 38.88
CA ARG A 312 -31.88 69.12 40.32
C ARG A 312 -30.86 69.88 41.18
N ILE A 313 -29.62 70.00 40.72
CA ILE A 313 -28.61 70.85 41.38
C ILE A 313 -29.03 72.32 41.34
N ASP A 314 -29.54 72.79 40.20
CA ASP A 314 -29.98 74.18 40.06
C ASP A 314 -31.25 74.48 40.87
N GLU A 315 -32.19 73.54 40.94
CA GLU A 315 -33.34 73.60 41.84
C GLU A 315 -32.90 73.68 43.31
N LEU A 316 -31.95 72.83 43.73
CA LEU A 316 -31.41 72.83 45.10
C LEU A 316 -30.69 74.15 45.43
N ARG A 317 -29.92 74.71 44.49
CA ARG A 317 -29.26 76.02 44.66
C ARG A 317 -30.26 77.17 44.79
N THR A 318 -31.35 77.11 44.03
CA THR A 318 -32.44 78.10 44.12
C THR A 318 -33.15 77.98 45.47
N TYR A 319 -33.50 76.75 45.87
CA TYR A 319 -34.08 76.47 47.17
C TYR A 319 -33.17 76.94 48.31
N GLU A 320 -31.86 76.71 48.23
CA GLU A 320 -30.88 77.18 49.22
C GLU A 320 -30.86 78.71 49.30
N ARG A 321 -30.85 79.41 48.16
CA ARG A 321 -30.86 80.88 48.13
C ARG A 321 -32.14 81.45 48.75
N GLU A 322 -33.30 80.91 48.37
CA GLU A 322 -34.57 81.30 48.94
C GLU A 322 -34.64 80.99 50.43
N TYR A 323 -34.21 79.80 50.85
CA TYR A 323 -34.17 79.40 52.26
C TYR A 323 -33.26 80.31 53.07
N ARG A 324 -32.05 80.61 52.60
CA ARG A 324 -31.12 81.56 53.25
C ARG A 324 -31.76 82.96 53.38
N THR A 325 -32.46 83.41 52.34
CA THR A 325 -33.15 84.71 52.36
C THR A 325 -34.28 84.71 53.38
N ARG A 326 -35.17 83.69 53.35
CA ARG A 326 -36.27 83.53 54.31
C ARG A 326 -35.77 83.40 55.75
N LEU A 327 -34.71 82.62 55.98
CA LEU A 327 -34.09 82.45 57.29
C LEU A 327 -33.49 83.77 57.79
N LYS A 328 -32.79 84.52 56.93
CA LYS A 328 -32.25 85.84 57.27
C LYS A 328 -33.38 86.79 57.68
N THR A 329 -34.43 86.91 56.87
CA THR A 329 -35.59 87.75 57.18
C THR A 329 -36.29 87.32 58.49
N PHE A 330 -36.41 86.02 58.74
CA PHE A 330 -36.99 85.51 59.98
C PHE A 330 -36.14 85.87 61.21
N LEU A 331 -34.81 85.70 61.13
CA LEU A 331 -33.89 86.08 62.21
C LEU A 331 -33.87 87.59 62.44
N GLU A 332 -33.89 88.42 61.39
CA GLU A 332 -34.01 89.88 61.49
C GLU A 332 -35.32 90.28 62.17
N SER A 333 -36.45 89.68 61.76
CA SER A 333 -37.76 89.88 62.40
C SER A 333 -37.74 89.51 63.88
N GLN A 334 -37.14 88.36 64.25
CA GLN A 334 -37.01 87.96 65.67
C GLN A 334 -36.10 88.91 66.46
N LEU A 335 -35.04 89.45 65.84
CA LEU A 335 -34.15 90.42 66.47
C LEU A 335 -34.86 91.77 66.70
N ASP A 336 -35.65 92.24 65.73
CA ASP A 336 -36.44 93.47 65.85
C ASP A 336 -37.54 93.35 66.92
N GLU A 337 -38.19 92.19 67.04
CA GLU A 337 -39.10 91.90 68.15
C GLU A 337 -38.40 91.94 69.51
N LEU A 338 -37.17 91.42 69.62
CA LEU A 338 -36.38 91.49 70.85
C LEU A 338 -35.93 92.92 71.16
N ASN A 339 -35.46 93.66 70.15
CA ASN A 339 -35.07 95.06 70.31
C ASN A 339 -36.27 95.92 70.72
N SER A 340 -37.42 95.80 70.06
CA SER A 340 -38.64 96.54 70.41
C SER A 340 -39.16 96.20 71.80
N ARG A 341 -39.06 94.94 72.24
CA ARG A 341 -39.34 94.57 73.65
C ARG A 341 -38.32 95.17 74.63
N ASN A 342 -37.06 95.30 74.25
CA ASN A 342 -36.03 95.94 75.08
C ASN A 342 -36.23 97.47 75.15
N THR A 343 -36.67 98.11 74.06
CA THR A 343 -37.05 99.53 74.04
C THR A 343 -38.36 99.80 74.81
N ALA A 344 -39.15 98.76 75.08
CA ALA A 344 -40.34 98.79 75.94
C ALA A 344 -40.03 98.43 77.41
N ALA A 345 -38.79 98.58 77.86
CA ALA A 345 -38.47 98.61 79.29
C ALA A 345 -38.81 99.99 79.88
N PRO A 346 -39.70 100.10 80.88
CA PRO A 346 -40.02 101.38 81.52
C PRO A 346 -38.81 101.89 82.32
N GLN A 347 -38.35 103.10 82.01
CA GLN A 347 -37.47 103.90 82.88
C GLN A 347 -38.25 104.17 84.18
N GLY A 348 -37.96 103.41 85.23
CA GLY A 348 -38.51 103.64 86.57
C GLY A 348 -37.94 104.92 87.17
N ASN A 349 -38.61 106.05 86.94
CA ASN A 349 -38.44 107.23 87.79
C ASN A 349 -39.35 107.06 89.01
N VAL A 350 -38.71 106.73 90.14
CA VAL A 350 -39.25 106.82 91.48
C VAL A 350 -39.40 108.31 91.81
N ASP A 351 -40.57 108.77 92.22
CA ASP A 351 -40.61 109.93 93.12
C ASP A 351 -41.85 109.95 94.02
N PHE A 352 -41.58 110.39 95.25
CA PHE A 352 -42.45 110.47 96.42
C PHE A 352 -43.50 111.60 96.29
N ASP A 353 -44.70 111.44 96.87
CA ASP A 353 -45.18 112.25 98.01
C ASP A 353 -46.70 112.10 98.32
N ASP A 354 -46.95 111.80 99.60
CA ASP A 354 -47.95 112.31 100.57
C ASP A 354 -49.38 112.75 100.14
N LYS A 355 -50.38 111.88 100.37
CA LYS A 355 -51.45 112.01 101.39
C LYS A 355 -52.49 110.91 101.30
#